data_AF-A0A9E8QH46-F1
#
_entry.id   AF-A0A9E8QH46-F1
#
_cell.length_a   1.000
_cell.length_b   1.000
_cell.length_c   1.000
_cell.angle_alpha   90.00
_cell.angle_beta   90.00
_cell.angle_gamma   90.00
#
_symmetry.space_group_name_H-M   'P 1'
#
loop_
_entity.id
_entity.type
_entity.pdbx_description
1 polymer ?
#
loop_
_entity_poly.entity_id
_entity_poly.type
_entity_poly.pdbx_seq_one_letter_code
_entity_poly.pdbx_strand_id
1 'polypeptide(L)'
;MRGPLAVVLGAVPALELPPVDVALAVIVLAWVALALGAGAGLGSRSAWWGGVLGVVLGAVPIVLRSLGVQDAGAVGVGAVLAVVVCGLLPWFAMSASGLTGLDDQVVDGRRGRRDEVLLTVGDAYRTLTWSTFAVAGPVAVTAVSSVGSADLWQVGLGVAVVLVVAARTRALPIAAQGWVLWAAALIGLLGGLLVQPLAPGWLVVVLFAAGVVVAVVAGGVDPVAHQRASLRRVGNAVEALGVVALLPVLLGVFGVYADLLGAFS
;
A
#
# COMPACT_ATOMS: atom_id res chain seq x y z
N MET A 1 23.56 -19.53 -24.85
CA MET A 1 22.14 -19.33 -24.48
C MET A 1 22.05 -18.21 -23.46
N ARG A 2 21.87 -16.97 -23.91
CA ARG A 2 21.60 -15.80 -23.04
C ARG A 2 20.08 -15.72 -22.92
N GLY A 3 19.57 -15.94 -21.71
CA GLY A 3 18.14 -16.18 -21.48
C GLY A 3 17.24 -14.97 -21.75
N PRO A 4 15.91 -15.19 -21.81
CA PRO A 4 14.90 -14.14 -22.00
C PRO A 4 14.96 -13.01 -20.96
N LEU A 5 15.55 -13.28 -19.79
CA LEU A 5 15.79 -12.28 -18.74
C LEU A 5 16.77 -11.16 -19.17
N ALA A 6 17.74 -11.44 -20.03
CA ALA A 6 18.68 -10.44 -20.53
C ALA A 6 18.03 -9.48 -21.54
N VAL A 7 17.01 -9.94 -22.26
CA VAL A 7 16.23 -9.10 -23.19
C VAL A 7 15.29 -8.17 -22.43
N VAL A 8 14.66 -8.66 -21.35
CA VAL A 8 13.82 -7.83 -20.48
C VAL A 8 14.66 -6.76 -19.77
N LEU A 9 15.84 -7.12 -19.22
CA LEU A 9 16.73 -6.15 -18.58
C LEU A 9 17.41 -5.18 -19.57
N GLY A 10 17.62 -5.60 -20.82
CA GLY A 10 18.22 -4.78 -21.88
C GLY A 10 17.25 -3.84 -22.61
N ALA A 11 15.95 -4.10 -22.56
CA ALA A 11 14.93 -3.24 -23.18
C ALA A 11 14.49 -2.06 -22.30
N VAL A 12 14.65 -2.17 -20.97
CA VAL A 12 14.29 -1.12 -20.00
C VAL A 12 15.01 0.22 -20.24
N PRO A 13 16.33 0.28 -20.55
CA PRO A 13 16.99 1.56 -20.82
C PRO A 13 16.63 2.19 -22.18
N ALA A 14 15.85 1.52 -23.05
CA ALA A 14 15.47 2.03 -24.36
C ALA A 14 14.13 2.79 -24.36
N LEU A 15 13.35 2.68 -23.29
CA LEU A 15 12.21 3.55 -23.01
C LEU A 15 12.67 4.56 -21.95
N GLU A 16 12.68 5.86 -22.24
CA GLU A 16 12.92 6.93 -21.26
C GLU A 16 11.74 7.07 -20.28
N LEU A 17 11.30 5.96 -19.68
CA LEU A 17 10.28 5.96 -18.65
C LEU A 17 10.94 6.23 -17.30
N PRO A 18 10.31 7.05 -16.44
CA PRO A 18 10.81 7.25 -15.10
C PRO A 18 10.83 5.89 -14.34
N PRO A 19 11.82 5.64 -13.48
CA PRO A 19 11.99 4.33 -12.81
C PRO A 19 10.74 3.84 -12.06
N VAL A 20 9.96 4.79 -11.53
CA VAL A 20 8.69 4.53 -10.85
C VAL A 20 7.65 3.90 -11.78
N ASP A 21 7.59 4.29 -13.06
CA ASP A 21 6.69 3.68 -14.04
C ASP A 21 7.08 2.26 -14.39
N VAL A 22 8.38 2.00 -14.54
CA VAL A 22 8.86 0.65 -14.81
C VAL A 22 8.48 -0.27 -13.65
N ALA A 23 8.69 0.16 -12.41
CA ALA A 23 8.32 -0.62 -11.24
C ALA A 23 6.80 -0.85 -11.14
N LEU A 24 5.99 0.19 -11.35
CA LEU A 24 4.52 0.06 -11.35
C LEU A 24 4.02 -0.81 -12.50
N ALA A 25 4.57 -0.67 -13.71
CA ALA A 25 4.20 -1.48 -14.87
C ALA A 25 4.54 -2.96 -14.64
N VAL A 26 5.70 -3.27 -14.04
CA VAL A 26 6.05 -4.64 -13.65
C VAL A 26 5.04 -5.20 -12.64
N ILE A 27 4.63 -4.41 -11.64
CA ILE A 27 3.59 -4.79 -10.69
C ILE A 27 2.25 -5.05 -11.39
N VAL A 28 1.84 -4.16 -12.29
CA VAL A 28 0.61 -4.30 -13.08
C VAL A 28 0.66 -5.60 -13.89
N LEU A 29 1.74 -5.85 -14.63
CA LEU A 29 1.91 -7.06 -15.44
C LEU A 29 1.90 -8.33 -14.58
N ALA A 30 2.56 -8.31 -13.42
CA ALA A 30 2.53 -9.42 -12.48
C ALA A 30 1.11 -9.70 -11.99
N TRP A 31 0.33 -8.67 -11.66
CA TRP A 31 -1.06 -8.83 -11.22
C TRP A 31 -2.02 -9.22 -12.34
N VAL A 32 -1.81 -8.74 -13.57
CA VAL A 32 -2.54 -9.25 -14.74
C VAL A 32 -2.28 -10.75 -14.91
N ALA A 33 -1.02 -11.18 -14.85
CA ALA A 33 -0.67 -12.60 -14.97
C ALA A 33 -1.30 -13.44 -13.84
N LEU A 34 -1.30 -12.94 -12.60
CA LEU A 34 -1.94 -13.61 -11.46
C LEU A 34 -3.47 -13.63 -11.57
N ALA A 35 -4.10 -12.55 -12.02
CA ALA A 35 -5.55 -12.49 -12.25
C ALA A 35 -5.98 -13.48 -13.33
N LEU A 36 -5.26 -13.54 -14.45
CA LEU A 36 -5.57 -14.45 -15.55
C LEU A 36 -5.23 -15.90 -15.20
N GLY A 37 -4.06 -16.16 -14.62
CA GLY A 37 -3.60 -17.51 -14.29
C GLY A 37 -4.32 -18.10 -13.08
N ALA A 38 -4.18 -17.47 -11.91
CA ALA A 38 -4.76 -17.98 -10.66
C ALA A 38 -6.24 -17.62 -10.53
N GLY A 39 -6.66 -16.43 -10.98
CA GLY A 39 -8.05 -16.01 -10.93
C GLY A 39 -8.94 -16.74 -11.94
N ALA A 40 -8.72 -16.50 -13.23
CA ALA A 40 -9.53 -17.09 -14.29
C ALA A 40 -9.16 -18.55 -14.60
N GLY A 41 -7.87 -18.88 -14.68
CA GLY A 41 -7.41 -20.23 -15.03
C GLY A 41 -7.65 -21.29 -13.95
N LEU A 42 -7.34 -20.97 -12.69
CA LEU A 42 -7.56 -21.88 -11.55
C LEU A 42 -8.91 -21.65 -10.84
N GLY A 43 -9.74 -20.71 -11.30
CA GLY A 43 -11.06 -20.43 -10.74
C GLY A 43 -11.06 -19.75 -9.37
N SER A 44 -9.95 -19.16 -8.92
CA SER A 44 -9.88 -18.51 -7.60
C SER A 44 -10.45 -17.10 -7.64
N ARG A 45 -11.71 -16.93 -7.21
CA ARG A 45 -12.36 -15.61 -7.09
C ARG A 45 -11.56 -14.63 -6.22
N SER A 46 -10.94 -15.13 -5.15
CA SER A 46 -10.08 -14.32 -4.27
C SER A 46 -8.84 -13.76 -4.97
N ALA A 47 -8.20 -14.56 -5.84
CA ALA A 47 -7.03 -14.13 -6.60
C ALA A 47 -7.42 -13.15 -7.72
N TRP A 48 -8.59 -13.35 -8.34
CA TRP A 48 -9.13 -12.42 -9.32
C TRP A 48 -9.30 -11.02 -8.74
N TRP A 49 -9.97 -10.89 -7.60
CA TRP A 49 -10.20 -9.59 -6.96
C TRP A 49 -8.91 -8.92 -6.47
N GLY A 50 -7.97 -9.68 -5.90
CA GLY A 50 -6.65 -9.16 -5.58
C GLY A 50 -5.90 -8.65 -6.81
N GLY A 51 -5.95 -9.41 -7.92
CA GLY A 51 -5.35 -9.00 -9.19
C GLY A 51 -5.95 -7.73 -9.76
N VAL A 52 -7.27 -7.59 -9.77
CA VAL A 52 -7.94 -6.35 -10.20
C VAL A 52 -7.48 -5.15 -9.37
N LEU A 53 -7.41 -5.29 -8.04
CA LEU A 53 -6.91 -4.21 -7.17
C LEU A 53 -5.45 -3.85 -7.47
N GLY A 54 -4.59 -4.84 -7.64
CA GLY A 54 -3.17 -4.63 -7.92
C GLY A 54 -2.94 -3.93 -9.26
N VAL A 55 -3.72 -4.29 -10.28
CA VAL A 55 -3.72 -3.63 -11.59
C VAL A 55 -4.19 -2.19 -11.48
N VAL A 56 -5.34 -1.95 -10.85
CA VAL A 56 -5.90 -0.59 -10.72
C VAL A 56 -4.94 0.32 -9.97
N LEU A 57 -4.44 -0.11 -8.81
CA LEU A 57 -3.53 0.69 -7.99
C LEU A 57 -2.18 0.96 -8.67
N GLY A 58 -1.65 -0.01 -9.41
CA GLY A 58 -0.42 0.18 -10.18
C GLY A 58 -0.61 1.07 -11.41
N ALA A 59 -1.77 1.00 -12.07
CA ALA A 59 -2.02 1.72 -13.32
C ALA A 59 -2.37 3.20 -13.12
N VAL A 60 -3.07 3.56 -12.03
CA VAL A 60 -3.55 4.94 -11.80
C VAL A 60 -2.42 5.99 -11.93
N PRO A 61 -1.24 5.85 -11.30
CA PRO A 61 -0.18 6.85 -11.41
C PRO A 61 0.42 6.96 -12.81
N ILE A 62 0.41 5.86 -13.57
CA ILE A 62 0.87 5.82 -14.97
C ILE A 62 -0.13 6.57 -15.85
N VAL A 63 -1.43 6.28 -15.68
CA VAL A 63 -2.52 6.90 -16.42
C VAL A 63 -2.60 8.40 -16.14
N LEU A 64 -2.45 8.83 -14.88
CA LEU A 64 -2.48 10.26 -14.56
C LEU A 64 -1.34 11.02 -15.26
N ARG A 65 -0.13 10.44 -15.32
CA ARG A 65 0.99 11.05 -16.05
C ARG A 65 0.77 11.06 -17.56
N SER A 66 0.20 10.01 -18.14
CA SER A 66 -0.14 10.02 -19.56
C SER A 66 -1.24 11.03 -19.91
N LEU A 67 -2.06 11.41 -18.93
CA LEU A 67 -3.04 12.51 -19.04
C LEU A 67 -2.42 13.90 -18.77
N GLY A 68 -1.11 14.00 -18.54
CA GLY A 68 -0.40 15.27 -18.34
C GLY A 68 -0.40 15.79 -16.91
N VAL A 69 -0.79 14.97 -15.92
CA VAL A 69 -0.62 15.34 -14.50
C VAL A 69 0.87 15.32 -14.15
N GLN A 70 1.33 16.36 -13.46
CA GLN A 70 2.69 16.46 -12.95
C GLN A 70 3.15 15.20 -12.21
N ASP A 71 4.43 14.83 -12.36
CA ASP A 71 4.96 13.55 -11.86
C ASP A 71 4.73 13.36 -10.35
N ALA A 72 5.07 14.37 -9.55
CA ALA A 72 4.90 14.35 -8.11
C ALA A 72 3.43 14.17 -7.70
N GLY A 73 2.52 14.84 -8.40
CA GLY A 73 1.08 14.77 -8.16
C GLY A 73 0.50 13.40 -8.50
N ALA A 74 0.89 12.81 -9.63
CA ALA A 74 0.42 11.48 -10.04
C ALA A 74 0.88 10.38 -9.08
N VAL A 75 2.15 10.41 -8.66
CA VAL A 75 2.69 9.51 -7.62
C VAL A 75 1.97 9.71 -6.29
N GLY A 76 1.74 10.97 -5.90
CA GLY A 76 1.04 11.32 -4.68
C GLY A 76 -0.40 10.80 -4.65
N VAL A 77 -1.15 10.97 -5.74
CA VAL A 77 -2.51 10.41 -5.89
C VAL A 77 -2.48 8.88 -5.79
N GLY A 78 -1.51 8.23 -6.43
CA GLY A 78 -1.27 6.80 -6.30
C GLY A 78 -1.08 6.32 -4.87
N ALA A 79 -0.22 7.02 -4.13
CA ALA A 79 0.08 6.71 -2.74
C ALA A 79 -1.17 6.87 -1.85
N VAL A 80 -1.88 7.98 -1.99
CA VAL A 80 -3.12 8.24 -1.24
C VAL A 80 -4.19 7.21 -1.56
N LEU A 81 -4.40 6.91 -2.85
CA LEU A 81 -5.36 5.90 -3.28
C LEU A 81 -5.02 4.52 -2.68
N ALA A 82 -3.76 4.12 -2.71
CA ALA A 82 -3.32 2.86 -2.13
C ALA A 82 -3.57 2.79 -0.61
N VAL A 83 -3.36 3.89 0.12
CA VAL A 83 -3.67 3.97 1.56
C VAL A 83 -5.19 3.91 1.82
N VAL A 84 -5.99 4.62 1.03
CA VAL A 84 -7.45 4.58 1.15
C VAL A 84 -7.95 3.15 0.91
N VAL A 85 -7.50 2.50 -0.16
CA VAL A 85 -7.85 1.10 -0.44
C VAL A 85 -7.36 0.17 0.66
N CYS A 86 -6.15 0.38 1.21
CA CYS A 86 -5.64 -0.36 2.36
C CYS A 86 -6.61 -0.32 3.56
N GLY A 87 -7.19 0.85 3.85
CA GLY A 87 -8.17 1.00 4.92
C GLY A 87 -9.54 0.37 4.64
N LEU A 88 -9.88 0.20 3.37
CA LEU A 88 -11.14 -0.42 2.92
C LEU A 88 -11.01 -1.94 2.70
N LEU A 89 -9.82 -2.51 2.84
CA LEU A 89 -9.55 -3.94 2.58
C LEU A 89 -10.48 -4.91 3.31
N PRO A 90 -10.77 -4.75 4.63
CA PRO A 90 -11.67 -5.67 5.31
C PRO A 90 -13.09 -5.62 4.72
N TRP A 91 -13.61 -4.42 4.48
CA TRP A 91 -14.93 -4.23 3.88
C TRP A 91 -15.00 -4.80 2.46
N PHE A 92 -13.96 -4.57 1.65
CA PHE A 92 -13.83 -5.13 0.32
C PHE A 92 -13.80 -6.67 0.35
N ALA A 93 -13.05 -7.27 1.27
CA ALA A 93 -12.99 -8.73 1.38
C ALA A 93 -14.33 -9.36 1.79
N MET A 94 -15.08 -8.72 2.69
CA MET A 94 -16.41 -9.19 3.13
C MET A 94 -17.47 -9.05 2.03
N SER A 95 -17.46 -7.95 1.27
CA SER A 95 -18.37 -7.74 0.14
C SER A 95 -18.02 -8.66 -1.04
N ALA A 96 -16.74 -8.76 -1.39
CA ALA A 96 -16.26 -9.57 -2.50
C ALA A 96 -16.37 -11.09 -2.25
N SER A 97 -16.38 -11.56 -0.99
CA SER A 97 -16.64 -12.97 -0.66
C SER A 97 -18.14 -13.32 -0.61
N GLY A 98 -19.02 -12.33 -0.43
CA GLY A 98 -20.46 -12.54 -0.23
C GLY A 98 -20.87 -12.70 1.24
N LEU A 99 -19.95 -12.50 2.19
CA LEU A 99 -20.23 -12.60 3.62
C LEU A 99 -21.30 -11.59 4.07
N THR A 100 -21.26 -10.38 3.52
CA THR A 100 -22.31 -9.35 3.74
C THR A 100 -23.71 -9.84 3.34
N GLY A 101 -23.83 -10.59 2.24
CA GLY A 101 -25.09 -11.17 1.83
C GLY A 101 -25.57 -12.32 2.71
N LEU A 102 -24.67 -12.99 3.46
CA LEU A 102 -25.09 -13.96 4.49
C LEU A 102 -25.63 -13.24 5.72
N ASP A 103 -25.04 -12.12 6.11
CA ASP A 103 -25.55 -11.29 7.22
C ASP A 103 -26.97 -10.78 6.91
N ASP A 104 -27.21 -10.31 5.68
CA ASP A 104 -28.54 -9.86 5.24
C ASP A 104 -29.57 -11.00 5.29
N GLN A 105 -29.19 -12.22 4.88
CA GLN A 105 -30.08 -13.39 4.95
C GLN A 105 -30.48 -13.74 6.38
N VAL A 106 -29.55 -13.63 7.33
CA VAL A 106 -29.82 -13.89 8.75
C VAL A 106 -30.80 -12.85 9.30
N VAL A 107 -30.66 -11.58 8.90
CA VAL A 107 -31.60 -10.49 9.26
C VAL A 107 -33.00 -10.77 8.70
N ASP A 108 -33.11 -11.32 7.48
CA ASP A 108 -34.36 -11.78 6.87
C ASP A 108 -34.94 -13.06 7.53
N GLY A 109 -34.29 -13.61 8.55
CA GLY A 109 -34.69 -14.85 9.22
C GLY A 109 -34.34 -16.14 8.48
N ARG A 110 -33.60 -16.05 7.36
CA ARG A 110 -33.10 -17.21 6.60
C ARG A 110 -31.73 -17.62 7.13
N ARG A 111 -31.60 -18.87 7.59
CA ARG A 111 -30.31 -19.40 8.09
C ARG A 111 -29.64 -20.25 7.02
N GLY A 112 -28.45 -19.85 6.60
CA GLY A 112 -27.59 -20.63 5.70
C GLY A 112 -27.09 -21.92 6.34
N ARG A 113 -26.66 -22.89 5.51
CA ARG A 113 -26.02 -24.11 6.02
C ARG A 113 -24.66 -23.76 6.63
N ARG A 114 -24.29 -24.43 7.73
CA ARG A 114 -23.00 -24.20 8.42
C ARG A 114 -21.80 -24.33 7.46
N ASP A 115 -21.82 -25.31 6.57
CA ASP A 115 -20.76 -25.55 5.58
C ASP A 115 -20.54 -24.33 4.67
N GLU A 116 -21.63 -23.70 4.21
CA GLU A 116 -21.60 -22.54 3.33
C GLU A 116 -21.06 -21.30 4.03
N VAL A 117 -21.43 -21.10 5.29
CA VAL A 117 -20.89 -20.02 6.13
C VAL A 117 -19.39 -20.18 6.33
N LEU A 118 -18.92 -21.39 6.65
CA LEU A 118 -17.49 -21.65 6.86
C LEU A 118 -16.68 -21.46 5.58
N LEU A 119 -17.20 -21.89 4.42
CA LEU A 119 -16.57 -21.66 3.12
C LEU A 119 -16.48 -20.15 2.81
N THR A 120 -17.56 -19.41 3.01
CA THR A 120 -17.61 -17.96 2.73
C THR A 120 -16.65 -17.16 3.61
N VAL A 121 -16.54 -17.51 4.90
CA VAL A 121 -15.56 -16.91 5.81
C VAL A 121 -14.13 -17.22 5.35
N GLY A 122 -13.85 -18.46 4.94
CA GLY A 122 -12.56 -18.83 4.37
C GLY A 122 -12.20 -18.02 3.12
N ASP A 123 -13.17 -17.81 2.23
CA ASP A 123 -13.01 -16.99 1.03
C ASP A 123 -12.80 -15.50 1.36
N ALA A 124 -13.42 -14.99 2.42
CA ALA A 124 -13.17 -13.64 2.92
C ALA A 124 -11.70 -13.47 3.35
N TYR A 125 -11.17 -14.39 4.15
CA TYR A 125 -9.75 -14.36 4.56
C TYR A 125 -8.78 -14.50 3.39
N ARG A 126 -9.09 -15.36 2.41
CA ARG A 126 -8.29 -15.49 1.17
C ARG A 126 -8.31 -14.20 0.36
N THR A 127 -9.49 -13.61 0.17
CA THR A 127 -9.66 -12.36 -0.58
C THR A 127 -8.95 -11.20 0.11
N LEU A 128 -9.05 -11.10 1.44
CA LEU A 128 -8.31 -10.12 2.23
C LEU A 128 -6.80 -10.29 2.06
N THR A 129 -6.31 -11.53 2.07
CA THR A 129 -4.89 -11.83 1.87
C THR A 129 -4.43 -11.37 0.49
N TRP A 130 -5.06 -11.85 -0.58
CA TRP A 130 -4.71 -11.46 -1.95
C TRP A 130 -4.75 -9.95 -2.16
N SER A 131 -5.77 -9.28 -1.64
CA SER A 131 -5.93 -7.82 -1.75
C SER A 131 -4.86 -7.07 -0.95
N THR A 132 -4.43 -7.58 0.21
CA THR A 132 -3.34 -6.98 0.99
C THR A 132 -2.01 -7.02 0.23
N PHE A 133 -1.68 -8.17 -0.37
CA PHE A 133 -0.50 -8.29 -1.22
C PHE A 133 -0.58 -7.37 -2.44
N ALA A 134 -1.77 -7.19 -3.00
CA ALA A 134 -2.01 -6.31 -4.15
C ALA A 134 -1.77 -4.83 -3.84
N VAL A 135 -2.15 -4.38 -2.65
CA VAL A 135 -1.90 -3.01 -2.17
C VAL A 135 -0.42 -2.78 -1.82
N ALA A 136 0.25 -3.79 -1.26
CA ALA A 136 1.61 -3.65 -0.74
C ALA A 136 2.64 -3.18 -1.79
N GLY A 137 2.56 -3.70 -3.02
CA GLY A 137 3.47 -3.33 -4.10
C GLY A 137 3.39 -1.84 -4.48
N PRO A 138 2.21 -1.34 -4.91
CA PRO A 138 2.00 0.06 -5.23
C PRO A 138 2.33 1.01 -4.07
N VAL A 139 2.01 0.63 -2.82
CA VAL A 139 2.42 1.39 -1.63
C VAL A 139 3.94 1.50 -1.56
N ALA A 140 4.68 0.40 -1.66
CA ALA A 140 6.13 0.42 -1.58
C ALA A 140 6.75 1.33 -2.64
N VAL A 141 6.32 1.19 -3.90
CA VAL A 141 6.88 1.95 -5.03
C VAL A 141 6.60 3.45 -4.91
N THR A 142 5.33 3.80 -4.62
CA THR A 142 4.94 5.21 -4.47
C THR A 142 5.56 5.85 -3.23
N ALA A 143 5.74 5.10 -2.13
CA ALA A 143 6.43 5.58 -0.94
C ALA A 143 7.92 5.80 -1.18
N VAL A 144 8.63 4.89 -1.86
CA VAL A 144 10.04 5.08 -2.25
C VAL A 144 10.19 6.38 -3.06
N SER A 145 9.36 6.54 -4.09
CA SER A 145 9.40 7.73 -4.94
C SER A 145 9.06 9.02 -4.18
N SER A 146 8.15 8.96 -3.21
CA SER A 146 7.72 10.15 -2.46
C SER A 146 8.74 10.57 -1.40
N VAL A 147 9.25 9.60 -0.62
CA VAL A 147 10.27 9.86 0.42
C VAL A 147 11.61 10.28 -0.18
N GLY A 148 11.93 9.80 -1.39
CA GLY A 148 13.12 10.16 -2.15
C GLY A 148 13.01 11.47 -2.94
N SER A 149 11.91 12.21 -2.79
CA SER A 149 11.69 13.46 -3.53
C SER A 149 12.49 14.62 -2.94
N ALA A 150 12.89 15.55 -3.80
CA ALA A 150 13.45 16.84 -3.37
C ALA A 150 12.37 17.79 -2.83
N ASP A 151 11.09 17.58 -3.17
CA ASP A 151 9.97 18.38 -2.67
C ASP A 151 9.54 17.92 -1.27
N LEU A 152 9.59 18.86 -0.32
CA LEU A 152 9.22 18.61 1.09
C LEU A 152 7.76 18.18 1.25
N TRP A 153 6.84 18.67 0.42
CA TRP A 153 5.44 18.24 0.48
C TRP A 153 5.31 16.76 0.11
N GLN A 154 6.03 16.35 -0.93
CA GLN A 154 6.03 14.97 -1.39
C GLN A 154 6.73 14.03 -0.39
N VAL A 155 7.83 14.47 0.22
CA VAL A 155 8.48 13.73 1.32
C VAL A 155 7.52 13.56 2.50
N GLY A 156 6.84 14.64 2.91
CA GLY A 156 5.84 14.60 3.98
C GLY A 156 4.72 13.62 3.69
N LEU A 157 4.24 13.57 2.44
CA LEU A 157 3.23 12.62 1.98
C LEU A 157 3.75 11.17 2.08
N GLY A 158 4.97 10.92 1.61
CA GLY A 158 5.62 9.61 1.70
C GLY A 158 5.76 9.11 3.14
N VAL A 159 6.19 9.99 4.06
CA VAL A 159 6.29 9.67 5.49
C VAL A 159 4.91 9.37 6.09
N ALA A 160 3.88 10.16 5.77
CA ALA A 160 2.52 9.91 6.24
C ALA A 160 1.99 8.55 5.75
N VAL A 161 2.23 8.20 4.49
CA VAL A 161 1.87 6.90 3.90
C VAL A 161 2.54 5.75 4.65
N VAL A 162 3.86 5.83 4.89
CA VAL A 162 4.61 4.82 5.64
C VAL A 162 4.04 4.63 7.05
N LEU A 163 3.76 5.73 7.76
CA LEU A 163 3.22 5.68 9.12
C LEU A 163 1.83 5.05 9.17
N VAL A 164 0.93 5.44 8.25
CA VAL A 164 -0.43 4.90 8.19
C VAL A 164 -0.39 3.41 7.85
N VAL A 165 0.41 2.99 6.86
CA VAL A 165 0.50 1.58 6.46
C VAL A 165 1.10 0.71 7.57
N ALA A 166 2.12 1.20 8.26
CA ALA A 166 2.68 0.52 9.43
C ALA A 166 1.64 0.37 10.56
N ALA A 167 0.83 1.41 10.82
CA ALA A 167 -0.24 1.36 11.81
C ALA A 167 -1.35 0.37 11.44
N ARG A 168 -1.72 0.29 10.16
CA ARG A 168 -2.78 -0.59 9.63
C ARG A 168 -2.52 -2.08 9.87
N THR A 169 -1.26 -2.49 10.04
CA THR A 169 -0.91 -3.89 10.34
C THR A 169 -1.62 -4.44 11.58
N ARG A 170 -2.01 -3.57 12.53
CA ARG A 170 -2.74 -3.93 13.74
C ARG A 170 -4.19 -4.36 13.50
N ALA A 171 -4.77 -3.93 12.39
CA ALA A 171 -6.15 -4.25 12.01
C ALA A 171 -6.26 -5.59 11.26
N LEU A 172 -5.12 -6.20 10.88
CA LEU A 172 -5.10 -7.39 10.06
C LEU A 172 -5.06 -8.66 10.93
N PRO A 173 -5.96 -9.62 10.67
CA PRO A 173 -6.10 -10.81 11.52
C PRO A 173 -4.99 -11.84 11.31
N ILE A 174 -4.29 -11.84 10.17
CA ILE A 174 -3.28 -12.84 9.82
C ILE A 174 -1.88 -12.20 9.81
N ALA A 175 -0.92 -12.83 10.48
CA ALA A 175 0.46 -12.32 10.58
C ALA A 175 1.11 -12.05 9.21
N ALA A 176 0.91 -12.93 8.22
CA ALA A 176 1.44 -12.75 6.86
C ALA A 176 0.97 -11.44 6.20
N GLN A 177 -0.28 -11.02 6.45
CA GLN A 177 -0.83 -9.77 5.94
C GLN A 177 -0.16 -8.56 6.63
N GLY A 178 0.12 -8.66 7.93
CA GLY A 178 0.89 -7.65 8.65
C GLY A 178 2.33 -7.54 8.15
N TRP A 179 3.01 -8.68 7.95
CA TRP A 179 4.40 -8.73 7.49
C TRP A 179 4.58 -8.11 6.11
N VAL A 180 3.65 -8.34 5.17
CA VAL A 180 3.77 -7.77 3.82
C VAL A 180 3.62 -6.25 3.81
N LEU A 181 2.73 -5.70 4.64
CA LEU A 181 2.58 -4.23 4.76
C LEU A 181 3.76 -3.60 5.51
N TRP A 182 4.31 -4.28 6.52
CA TRP A 182 5.56 -3.85 7.16
C TRP A 182 6.73 -3.84 6.17
N ALA A 183 6.85 -4.88 5.33
CA ALA A 183 7.84 -4.93 4.27
C ALA A 183 7.66 -3.76 3.30
N ALA A 184 6.43 -3.47 2.85
CA ALA A 184 6.14 -2.34 1.98
C ALA A 184 6.51 -0.99 2.62
N ALA A 185 6.17 -0.78 3.89
CA ALA A 185 6.49 0.43 4.64
C ALA A 185 8.01 0.61 4.81
N LEU A 186 8.73 -0.46 5.14
CA LEU A 186 10.19 -0.44 5.28
C LEU A 186 10.89 -0.23 3.93
N ILE A 187 10.45 -0.89 2.87
CA ILE A 187 10.96 -0.69 1.50
C ILE A 187 10.73 0.78 1.09
N GLY A 188 9.52 1.30 1.31
CA GLY A 188 9.17 2.70 1.05
C GLY A 188 10.11 3.69 1.74
N LEU A 189 10.27 3.52 3.06
CA LEU A 189 11.08 4.42 3.88
C LEU A 189 12.58 4.32 3.55
N LEU A 190 13.14 3.11 3.57
CA LEU A 190 14.57 2.90 3.40
C LEU A 190 14.99 3.13 1.94
N GLY A 191 14.20 2.65 0.99
CA GLY A 191 14.44 2.86 -0.44
C GLY A 191 14.37 4.33 -0.80
N GLY A 192 13.39 5.07 -0.30
CA GLY A 192 13.31 6.52 -0.50
C GLY A 192 14.47 7.27 0.14
N LEU A 193 14.84 6.92 1.37
CA LEU A 193 15.95 7.58 2.07
C LEU A 193 17.31 7.32 1.40
N LEU A 194 17.51 6.16 0.77
CA LEU A 194 18.72 5.85 0.00
C LEU A 194 18.93 6.77 -1.21
N VAL A 195 17.84 7.25 -1.81
CA VAL A 195 17.88 8.14 -2.98
C VAL A 195 17.62 9.60 -2.60
N GLN A 196 17.46 9.89 -1.30
CA GLN A 196 17.08 11.22 -0.83
C GLN A 196 18.28 12.19 -0.87
N PRO A 197 18.22 13.27 -1.67
CA PRO A 197 19.38 14.15 -1.89
C PRO A 197 19.82 14.92 -0.65
N LEU A 198 18.91 15.11 0.31
CA LEU A 198 19.14 15.84 1.55
C LEU A 198 19.61 14.95 2.71
N ALA A 199 19.58 13.62 2.55
CA ALA A 199 19.86 12.69 3.63
C ALA A 199 21.34 12.27 3.62
N PRO A 200 22.08 12.44 4.72
CA PRO A 200 23.43 11.90 4.81
C PRO A 200 23.36 10.37 4.93
N GLY A 201 24.22 9.64 4.20
CA GLY A 201 24.13 8.18 4.07
C GLY A 201 24.17 7.38 5.39
N TRP A 202 24.76 7.92 6.46
CA TRP A 202 24.77 7.29 7.79
C TRP A 202 23.38 7.25 8.44
N LEU A 203 22.48 8.17 8.08
CA LEU A 203 21.11 8.24 8.62
C LEU A 203 20.29 7.00 8.22
N VAL A 204 20.52 6.47 7.01
CA VAL A 204 19.90 5.23 6.53
C VAL A 204 20.30 4.05 7.42
N VAL A 205 21.59 3.94 7.73
CA VAL A 205 22.12 2.86 8.57
C VAL A 205 21.56 2.94 9.99
N VAL A 206 21.49 4.15 10.56
CA VAL A 206 20.91 4.37 11.89
C VAL A 206 19.42 4.04 11.94
N LEU A 207 18.63 4.47 10.95
CA LEU A 207 17.20 4.19 10.91
C LEU A 207 16.91 2.71 10.63
N PHE A 208 17.72 2.06 9.81
CA PHE A 208 17.64 0.61 9.61
C PHE A 208 17.94 -0.14 10.90
N ALA A 209 19.03 0.20 11.59
CA ALA A 209 19.38 -0.39 12.87
C ALA A 209 18.28 -0.15 13.92
N ALA A 210 17.73 1.06 13.99
CA ALA A 210 16.61 1.39 14.87
C ALA A 210 15.35 0.57 14.53
N GLY A 211 15.02 0.40 13.25
CA GLY A 211 13.92 -0.44 12.79
C GLY A 211 14.08 -1.91 13.18
N VAL A 212 15.28 -2.46 13.03
CA VAL A 212 15.63 -3.82 13.48
C VAL A 212 15.47 -3.95 14.99
N VAL A 213 15.97 -2.98 15.77
CA VAL A 213 15.81 -2.96 17.23
C VAL A 213 14.34 -2.92 17.62
N VAL A 214 13.53 -2.06 17.00
CA VAL A 214 12.09 -1.99 17.27
C VAL A 214 11.40 -3.31 16.95
N ALA A 215 11.73 -3.96 15.83
CA ALA A 215 11.17 -5.25 15.46
C ALA A 215 11.54 -6.35 16.46
N VAL A 216 12.81 -6.40 16.90
CA VAL A 216 13.29 -7.36 17.91
C VAL A 216 12.62 -7.13 19.26
N VAL A 217 12.51 -5.87 19.70
CA VAL A 217 11.86 -5.52 20.98
C VAL A 217 10.36 -5.81 20.92
N ALA A 218 9.69 -5.46 19.82
CA ALA A 218 8.26 -5.74 19.63
C ALA A 218 7.96 -7.25 19.55
N GLY A 219 8.90 -8.06 19.05
CA GLY A 219 8.78 -9.51 19.01
C GLY A 219 9.18 -10.23 20.30
N GLY A 220 10.05 -9.64 21.11
CA GLY A 220 10.61 -10.25 22.32
C GLY A 220 9.97 -9.81 23.64
N VAL A 221 9.17 -8.74 23.64
CA VAL A 221 8.56 -8.19 24.87
C VAL A 221 7.05 -8.32 24.80
N ASP A 222 6.45 -8.96 25.80
CA ASP A 222 5.01 -8.90 26.06
C ASP A 222 4.73 -7.72 27.02
N PRO A 223 4.34 -6.53 26.50
CA PRO A 223 4.13 -5.37 27.36
C PRO A 223 2.96 -5.59 28.31
N VAL A 224 3.09 -5.03 29.52
CA VAL A 224 2.04 -5.03 30.55
C VAL A 224 0.75 -4.41 29.97
N ALA A 225 -0.42 -4.92 30.35
CA ALA A 225 -1.71 -4.55 29.76
C ALA A 225 -1.94 -3.02 29.61
N HIS A 226 -1.49 -2.23 30.59
CA HIS A 226 -1.58 -0.77 30.56
C HIS A 226 -0.72 -0.13 29.44
N GLN A 227 0.52 -0.60 29.26
CA GLN A 227 1.41 -0.15 28.19
C GLN A 227 0.89 -0.56 26.81
N ARG A 228 0.29 -1.76 26.70
CA ARG A 228 -0.36 -2.20 25.46
C ARG A 228 -1.53 -1.28 25.08
N ALA A 229 -2.30 -0.82 26.07
CA ALA A 229 -3.41 0.11 25.84
C ALA A 229 -2.93 1.52 25.42
N SER A 230 -1.88 2.05 26.04
CA SER A 230 -1.34 3.37 25.67
C SER A 230 -0.70 3.35 24.28
N LEU A 231 0.07 2.31 23.94
CA LEU A 231 0.67 2.13 22.61
C LEU A 231 -0.38 1.96 21.51
N ARG A 232 -1.51 1.30 21.83
CA ARG A 232 -2.68 1.24 20.94
C ARG A 232 -3.26 2.63 20.71
N ARG A 233 -3.50 3.39 21.79
CA ARG A 233 -4.06 4.75 21.69
C ARG A 233 -3.15 5.68 20.87
N VAL A 234 -1.84 5.68 21.14
CA VAL A 234 -0.87 6.51 20.39
C VAL A 234 -0.85 6.11 18.91
N GLY A 235 -0.79 4.82 18.59
CA GLY A 235 -0.79 4.41 17.19
C GLY A 235 -2.09 4.74 16.47
N ASN A 236 -3.25 4.63 17.12
CA ASN A 236 -4.52 5.07 16.54
C ASN A 236 -4.53 6.58 16.27
N ALA A 237 -3.93 7.38 17.15
CA ALA A 237 -3.81 8.83 16.96
C ALA A 237 -2.86 9.16 15.79
N VAL A 238 -1.71 8.49 15.70
CA VAL A 238 -0.77 8.64 14.58
C VAL A 238 -1.42 8.24 13.25
N GLU A 239 -2.15 7.13 13.24
CA GLU A 239 -2.90 6.69 12.06
C GLU A 239 -3.94 7.72 11.64
N ALA A 240 -4.76 8.19 12.58
CA ALA A 240 -5.81 9.18 12.31
C ALA A 240 -5.23 10.50 11.79
N LEU A 241 -4.19 11.03 12.45
CA LEU A 241 -3.50 12.25 12.01
C LEU A 241 -2.88 12.06 10.63
N GLY A 242 -2.22 10.92 10.39
CA GLY A 242 -1.64 10.58 9.10
C GLY A 242 -2.67 10.57 7.98
N VAL A 243 -3.80 9.86 8.19
CA VAL A 243 -4.89 9.78 7.21
C VAL A 243 -5.51 11.16 6.93
N VAL A 244 -5.78 11.94 7.98
CA VAL A 244 -6.37 13.29 7.83
C VAL A 244 -5.39 14.24 7.11
N ALA A 245 -4.09 14.09 7.33
CA ALA A 245 -3.07 14.92 6.70
C ALA A 245 -2.82 14.58 5.22
N LEU A 246 -3.16 13.38 4.73
CA LEU A 246 -2.90 12.97 3.35
C LEU A 246 -3.45 13.95 2.32
N LEU A 247 -4.70 14.39 2.47
CA LEU A 247 -5.34 15.30 1.51
C LEU A 247 -4.71 16.70 1.51
N PRO A 248 -4.58 17.40 2.66
CA PRO A 248 -3.88 18.68 2.71
C PRO A 248 -2.45 18.61 2.15
N VAL A 249 -1.69 17.58 2.52
CA VAL A 249 -0.30 17.44 2.04
C VAL A 249 -0.27 17.19 0.54
N LEU A 250 -1.20 16.38 -0.01
CA LEU A 250 -1.33 16.17 -1.45
C LEU A 250 -1.65 17.48 -2.19
N LEU A 251 -2.50 18.35 -1.65
CA LEU A 251 -2.75 19.68 -2.22
C LEU A 251 -1.48 20.54 -2.22
N GLY A 252 -0.64 20.40 -1.20
CA GLY A 252 0.69 21.00 -1.15
C GLY A 252 1.61 20.51 -2.27
N VAL A 253 1.60 19.21 -2.58
CA VAL A 253 2.34 18.64 -3.74
C VAL A 253 1.88 19.26 -5.06
N PHE A 254 0.58 19.57 -5.19
CA PHE A 254 0.05 20.29 -6.35
C PHE A 254 0.35 21.79 -6.38
N GLY A 255 1.05 22.33 -5.38
CA GLY A 255 1.39 23.75 -5.31
C GLY A 255 0.21 24.66 -4.95
N VAL A 256 -0.95 24.11 -4.60
CA VAL A 256 -2.19 24.88 -4.35
C VAL A 256 -1.98 25.96 -3.29
N TYR A 257 -1.20 25.68 -2.24
CA TYR A 257 -0.89 26.68 -1.21
C TYR A 257 -0.01 27.83 -1.72
N ALA A 258 0.92 27.55 -2.64
CA ALA A 258 1.74 28.58 -3.26
C ALA A 258 0.90 29.48 -4.17
N ASP A 259 0.00 28.90 -4.96
CA ASP A 259 -0.92 29.63 -5.82
C ASP A 259 -1.84 30.55 -5.01
N LEU A 260 -2.38 30.05 -3.90
CA LEU A 260 -3.20 30.85 -2.99
C LEU A 260 -2.40 32.01 -2.38
N LEU A 261 -1.17 31.77 -1.93
CA LEU A 261 -0.33 32.84 -1.39
C LEU A 261 0.01 33.90 -2.44
N GLY A 262 0.30 33.49 -3.68
CA GLY A 262 0.58 34.40 -4.79
C GLY A 262 -0.63 35.23 -5.25
N ALA A 263 -1.85 34.71 -5.08
CA ALA A 263 -3.07 35.45 -5.39
C ALA A 263 -3.40 36.57 -4.38
N PHE A 264 -2.88 36.49 -3.16
CA PHE A 264 -3.11 37.47 -2.09
C PHE A 264 -1.91 38.41 -1.83
N SER A 265 -0.79 38.21 -2.53
CA SER A 265 0.38 39.11 -2.51
C SER A 265 0.29 40.16 -3.60
#